data_AF-A0A7I9VGJ1-F1
#
_entry.id   AF-A0A7I9VGJ1-F1
#
_cell.length_a   1.000
_cell.length_b   1.000
_cell.length_c   1.000
_cell.angle_alpha   90.00
_cell.angle_beta   90.00
_cell.angle_gamma   90.00
#
_symmetry.space_group_name_H-M   'P 1'
#
loop_
_entity.id
_entity.type
_entity.pdbx_description
1 polymer ?
#
loop_
_entity_poly.entity_id
_entity_poly.type
_entity_poly.pdbx_seq_one_letter_code
_entity_poly.pdbx_strand_id
1 'polypeptide(L)'
;MTPRLALLALLLAAGCAHRPEAVRPAQGAVSLPRRSAGPYQPEDWQLAPGAVLGERNRCVDRELTARRLNEFGDPEGTTYPGGSPLLGLTGRAADRYEYVMRRQPDIGTVCSRAPGDPQR
;
A
#
# COMPACT_ATOMS: atom_id res chain seq x y z
N MET A 1 -1.00 -66.47 48.58
CA MET A 1 -1.74 -65.91 47.43
C MET A 1 -0.99 -64.69 46.92
N THR A 2 -0.68 -64.70 45.63
CA THR A 2 0.32 -63.90 44.90
C THR A 2 -0.08 -62.44 44.67
N PRO A 3 0.87 -61.47 44.76
CA PRO A 3 0.64 -60.07 44.43
C PRO A 3 1.16 -59.75 43.02
N ARG A 4 0.29 -59.45 42.05
CA ARG A 4 0.71 -58.89 40.75
C ARG A 4 -0.45 -58.16 40.09
N LEU A 5 -0.32 -56.84 39.95
CA LEU A 5 -0.88 -56.11 38.81
C LEU A 5 -0.08 -54.80 38.67
N ALA A 6 1.08 -54.97 38.03
CA ALA A 6 1.80 -53.92 37.35
C ALA A 6 1.08 -53.58 36.03
N LEU A 7 1.51 -52.47 35.42
CA LEU A 7 1.18 -51.92 34.10
C LEU A 7 0.06 -50.88 34.07
N LEU A 8 0.46 -49.63 34.32
CA LEU A 8 -0.16 -48.48 33.66
C LEU A 8 0.80 -48.01 32.56
N ALA A 9 0.29 -48.12 31.34
CA ALA A 9 0.99 -47.93 30.09
C ALA A 9 1.44 -46.47 29.90
N LEU A 10 2.75 -46.29 29.69
CA LEU A 10 3.35 -45.06 29.17
C LEU A 10 3.23 -45.10 27.65
N LEU A 11 2.25 -44.41 27.06
CA LEU A 11 2.21 -44.21 25.61
C LEU A 11 1.60 -42.84 25.26
N LEU A 12 2.24 -42.23 24.25
CA LEU A 12 1.81 -41.09 23.43
C LEU A 12 2.20 -39.68 23.89
N ALA A 13 3.49 -39.36 23.70
CA ALA A 13 3.90 -38.00 23.37
C ALA A 13 4.75 -38.01 22.07
N ALA A 14 4.21 -38.56 20.99
CA ALA A 14 4.69 -38.26 19.64
C ALA A 14 3.99 -36.97 19.17
N GLY A 15 4.36 -35.84 19.77
CA GLY A 15 3.94 -34.52 19.31
C GLY A 15 4.74 -34.15 18.07
N CYS A 16 4.12 -34.20 16.89
CA CYS A 16 4.69 -33.68 15.65
C CYS A 16 5.05 -32.20 15.84
N ALA A 17 6.34 -31.89 15.90
CA ALA A 17 6.82 -30.52 15.83
C ALA A 17 6.58 -29.96 14.42
N HIS A 18 5.37 -29.47 14.14
CA HIS A 18 5.13 -28.60 13.00
C HIS A 18 5.76 -27.24 13.33
N ARG A 19 6.99 -27.04 12.84
CA ARG A 19 7.67 -25.75 12.87
C ARG A 19 6.91 -24.83 11.91
N PRO A 20 6.23 -23.76 12.38
CA PRO A 20 5.59 -22.84 11.46
C PRO A 20 6.69 -22.20 10.62
N GLU A 21 6.62 -22.42 9.31
CA GLU A 21 7.49 -21.73 8.36
C GLU A 21 7.23 -20.24 8.53
N ALA A 22 8.26 -19.50 8.95
CA ALA A 22 8.16 -18.06 9.10
C ALA A 22 7.79 -17.48 7.73
N VAL A 23 6.61 -16.87 7.63
CA VAL A 23 6.14 -16.18 6.43
C VAL A 23 7.21 -15.16 6.05
N ARG A 24 7.96 -15.46 5.00
CA ARG A 24 8.98 -14.55 4.49
C ARG A 24 8.23 -13.32 3.99
N PRO A 25 8.58 -12.10 4.45
CA PRO A 25 7.91 -10.91 3.95
C PRO A 25 8.08 -10.86 2.44
N ALA A 26 6.98 -10.53 1.74
CA ALA A 26 7.00 -10.36 0.30
C ALA A 26 8.11 -9.36 -0.07
N GLN A 27 8.82 -9.63 -1.16
CA GLN A 27 9.84 -8.72 -1.67
C GLN A 27 9.16 -7.39 -2.02
N GLY A 28 9.46 -6.34 -1.25
CA GLY A 28 8.79 -5.03 -1.36
C GLY A 28 7.91 -4.63 -0.17
N ALA A 29 7.80 -5.45 0.88
CA ALA A 29 7.10 -5.06 2.10
C ALA A 29 7.82 -3.90 2.81
N VAL A 30 7.12 -2.79 3.00
CA VAL A 30 7.58 -1.68 3.83
C VAL A 30 7.18 -1.90 5.28
N SER A 31 8.12 -1.73 6.20
CA SER A 31 7.84 -1.82 7.64
C SER A 31 7.08 -0.57 8.07
N LEU A 32 5.85 -0.76 8.56
CA LEU A 32 5.13 0.32 9.22
C LEU A 32 5.82 0.63 10.57
N PRO A 33 5.91 1.90 10.99
CA PRO A 33 6.41 2.22 12.31
C PRO A 33 5.56 1.50 13.36
N ARG A 34 6.22 0.75 14.25
CA ARG A 34 5.57 0.06 15.34
C ARG A 34 4.91 1.11 16.24
N ARG A 35 3.59 1.03 16.38
CA ARG A 35 2.80 1.97 17.18
C ARG A 35 3.23 1.86 18.65
N SER A 36 4.10 2.75 19.11
CA SER A 36 4.49 2.86 20.53
C SER A 36 3.28 3.35 21.32
N ALA A 37 2.93 2.66 22.42
CA ALA A 37 1.85 3.04 23.33
C ALA A 37 2.24 4.24 24.23
N GLY A 38 2.66 5.35 23.62
CA GLY A 38 2.93 6.62 24.29
C GLY A 38 1.74 7.58 24.19
N PRO A 39 1.66 8.61 25.05
CA PRO A 39 0.61 9.63 24.97
C PRO A 39 0.65 10.33 23.61
N TYR A 40 -0.51 10.42 22.96
CA TYR A 40 -0.70 11.03 21.65
C TYR A 40 -0.37 12.53 21.71
N GLN A 41 0.73 12.93 21.09
CA GLN A 41 0.99 14.33 20.74
C GLN A 41 0.55 14.53 19.27
N PRO A 42 -0.43 15.40 18.98
CA PRO A 42 -0.95 15.57 17.62
C PRO A 42 -0.01 16.32 16.66
N GLU A 43 1.09 16.88 17.15
CA GLU A 43 1.74 18.02 16.48
C GLU A 43 2.84 17.65 15.47
N ASP A 44 3.41 16.43 15.53
CA ASP A 44 4.66 16.13 14.82
C ASP A 44 4.60 15.00 13.78
N TRP A 45 3.40 14.49 13.45
CA TRP A 45 3.26 13.44 12.45
C TRP A 45 3.30 14.00 11.03
N GLN A 46 4.51 14.27 10.53
CA GLN A 46 4.72 14.49 9.11
C GLN A 46 4.37 13.20 8.35
N LEU A 47 3.38 13.30 7.46
CA LEU A 47 3.02 12.21 6.56
C LEU A 47 4.26 11.79 5.78
N ALA A 48 4.54 10.48 5.74
CA ALA A 48 5.59 9.95 4.89
C ALA A 48 5.37 10.42 3.44
N PRO A 49 6.42 10.74 2.66
CA PRO A 49 6.27 11.26 1.29
C PRO A 49 5.39 10.37 0.39
N GLY A 50 5.44 9.05 0.57
CA GLY A 50 4.57 8.12 -0.15
C GLY A 50 3.08 8.27 0.21
N ALA A 51 2.74 8.60 1.45
CA ALA A 51 1.37 8.84 1.88
C ALA A 51 0.83 10.15 1.28
N VAL A 52 1.63 11.22 1.31
CA VAL A 52 1.33 12.50 0.63
C VAL A 52 1.03 12.28 -0.84
N LEU A 53 1.90 11.53 -1.52
CA LEU A 53 1.74 11.20 -2.94
C LEU A 53 0.52 10.31 -3.21
N GLY A 54 0.18 9.42 -2.29
CA GLY A 54 -1.04 8.61 -2.36
C GLY A 54 -2.31 9.46 -2.30
N GLU A 55 -2.37 10.44 -1.40
CA GLU A 55 -3.51 11.38 -1.32
C GLU A 55 -3.64 12.23 -2.59
N ARG A 56 -2.51 12.73 -3.11
CA ARG A 56 -2.50 13.52 -4.36
C ARG A 56 -2.97 12.69 -5.56
N ASN A 57 -2.56 11.43 -5.64
CA ASN A 57 -3.05 10.52 -6.68
C ASN A 57 -4.55 10.24 -6.57
N ARG A 58 -5.10 10.10 -5.36
CA ARG A 58 -6.56 9.94 -5.18
C ARG A 58 -7.35 11.16 -5.65
N CYS A 59 -6.83 12.37 -5.43
CA CYS A 59 -7.43 13.57 -6.00
C CYS A 59 -7.43 13.50 -7.54
N VAL A 60 -6.28 13.16 -8.13
CA VAL A 60 -6.15 13.03 -9.59
C VAL A 60 -7.13 12.00 -10.15
N ASP A 61 -7.27 10.83 -9.52
CA ASP A 61 -8.17 9.77 -10.00
C ASP A 61 -9.64 10.21 -10.02
N ARG A 62 -10.06 10.99 -9.02
CA ARG A 62 -11.41 11.58 -8.99
C ARG A 62 -11.62 12.54 -10.17
N GLU A 63 -10.66 13.44 -10.41
CA GLU A 63 -10.76 14.43 -11.49
C GLU A 63 -10.71 13.79 -12.87
N LEU A 64 -9.87 12.77 -13.06
CA LEU A 64 -9.80 11.99 -14.31
C LEU A 64 -11.14 11.30 -14.59
N THR A 65 -11.71 10.65 -13.58
CA THR A 65 -13.02 9.97 -13.67
C THR A 65 -14.13 10.96 -14.01
N ALA A 66 -14.19 12.10 -13.33
CA ALA A 66 -15.19 13.14 -13.58
C ALA A 66 -15.14 13.69 -15.03
N ARG A 67 -13.97 13.62 -15.66
CA ARG A 67 -13.73 14.11 -17.02
C ARG A 67 -13.77 13.02 -18.10
N ARG A 68 -14.03 11.76 -17.74
CA ARG A 68 -13.96 10.59 -18.64
C ARG A 68 -12.60 10.46 -19.34
N LEU A 69 -11.55 10.60 -18.54
CA LEU A 69 -10.17 10.41 -18.95
C LEU A 69 -9.63 9.10 -18.37
N ASN A 70 -8.70 8.46 -19.08
CA ASN A 70 -7.99 7.30 -18.59
C ASN A 70 -6.97 7.66 -17.49
N GLU A 71 -6.27 6.65 -16.97
CA GLU A 71 -5.31 6.78 -15.86
C GLU A 71 -4.11 7.72 -16.14
N PHE A 72 -3.90 8.11 -17.40
CA PHE A 72 -2.82 8.98 -17.86
C PHE A 72 -3.31 10.38 -18.28
N GLY A 73 -4.62 10.66 -18.16
CA GLY A 73 -5.19 11.94 -18.58
C GLY A 73 -5.50 12.06 -20.06
N ASP A 74 -5.63 10.94 -20.77
CA ASP A 74 -6.11 10.88 -22.15
C ASP A 74 -7.59 10.51 -22.25
N PRO A 75 -8.25 10.72 -23.39
CA PRO A 75 -9.58 10.17 -23.62
C PRO A 75 -9.63 8.66 -23.33
N GLU A 76 -10.74 8.20 -22.75
CA GLU A 76 -11.01 6.77 -22.62
C GLU A 76 -10.88 6.03 -23.96
N GLY A 77 -10.37 4.80 -23.92
CA GLY A 77 -10.10 4.00 -25.12
C GLY A 77 -8.82 4.37 -25.88
N THR A 78 -8.06 5.37 -25.42
CA THR A 78 -6.75 5.69 -26.01
C THR A 78 -5.84 4.46 -25.97
N THR A 79 -5.38 4.04 -27.14
CA THR A 79 -4.39 2.98 -27.30
C THR A 79 -3.00 3.59 -27.34
N TYR A 80 -2.02 2.93 -26.72
CA TYR A 80 -0.63 3.37 -26.74
C TYR A 80 0.24 2.39 -27.53
N PRO A 81 0.51 2.69 -28.82
CA PRO A 81 1.45 1.92 -29.62
C PRO A 81 2.84 1.99 -28.95
N GLY A 82 3.35 0.84 -28.51
CA GLY A 82 4.61 0.77 -27.75
C GLY A 82 4.46 0.59 -26.24
N GLY A 83 3.23 0.48 -25.72
CA GLY A 83 2.96 0.18 -24.31
C GLY A 83 2.65 1.42 -23.48
N SER A 84 2.69 1.30 -22.15
CA SER A 84 2.32 2.39 -21.24
C SER A 84 3.08 3.70 -21.54
N PRO A 85 2.45 4.88 -21.44
CA PRO A 85 3.16 6.16 -21.50
C PRO A 85 4.21 6.36 -20.41
N LEU A 86 4.17 5.53 -19.36
CA LEU A 86 5.16 5.52 -18.29
C LEU A 86 6.28 4.50 -18.51
N LEU A 87 6.27 3.76 -19.63
CA LEU A 87 7.30 2.77 -19.93
C LEU A 87 8.65 3.49 -20.12
N GLY A 88 9.67 3.07 -19.36
CA GLY A 88 10.98 3.75 -19.31
C GLY A 88 11.10 4.79 -18.18
N LEU A 89 9.99 5.15 -17.54
CA LEU A 89 10.00 5.77 -16.21
C LEU A 89 9.98 4.65 -15.15
N THR A 90 10.40 4.96 -13.94
CA THR A 90 10.58 3.96 -12.87
C THR A 90 9.28 3.36 -12.33
N GLY A 91 8.13 3.67 -12.96
CA GLY A 91 6.82 3.21 -12.55
C GLY A 91 6.41 3.72 -11.17
N ARG A 92 7.05 4.79 -10.67
CA ARG A 92 6.75 5.33 -9.35
C ARG A 92 5.47 6.15 -9.41
N ALA A 93 4.73 6.17 -8.31
CA ALA A 93 3.52 6.98 -8.20
C ALA A 93 3.77 8.50 -8.42
N ALA A 94 5.02 8.96 -8.23
CA ALA A 94 5.45 10.34 -8.52
C ALA A 94 5.47 10.56 -10.03
N ASP A 95 6.02 9.60 -10.76
CA ASP A 95 6.10 9.60 -12.21
C ASP A 95 4.71 9.73 -12.83
N ARG A 96 3.70 9.03 -12.32
CA ARG A 96 2.30 9.15 -12.81
C ARG A 96 1.68 10.50 -12.46
N TYR A 97 1.80 10.92 -11.20
CA TYR A 97 1.19 12.18 -10.73
C TYR A 97 1.72 13.38 -11.55
N GLU A 98 3.03 13.47 -11.71
CA GLU A 98 3.68 14.52 -12.51
C GLU A 98 3.32 14.41 -14.00
N TYR A 99 3.23 13.19 -14.53
CA TYR A 99 2.80 12.95 -15.91
C TYR A 99 1.40 13.52 -16.17
N VAL A 100 0.43 13.22 -15.31
CA VAL A 100 -0.95 13.70 -15.46
C VAL A 100 -1.02 15.21 -15.32
N MET A 101 -0.31 15.80 -14.36
CA MET A 101 -0.29 17.26 -14.20
C MET A 101 0.20 18.00 -15.44
N ARG A 102 1.24 17.47 -16.10
CA ARG A 102 1.75 18.06 -17.34
C ARG A 102 0.73 17.98 -18.48
N ARG A 103 -0.06 16.91 -18.51
CA ARG A 103 -1.05 16.66 -19.56
C ARG A 103 -2.40 17.35 -19.32
N GLN A 104 -2.78 17.48 -18.05
CA GLN A 104 -4.05 18.01 -17.59
C GLN A 104 -3.78 19.09 -16.53
N PRO A 105 -3.29 20.28 -16.93
CA PRO A 105 -2.90 21.34 -15.99
C PRO A 105 -4.05 21.78 -15.09
N ASP A 106 -5.28 21.77 -15.60
CA ASP A 106 -6.49 22.07 -14.82
C ASP A 106 -6.67 21.13 -13.63
N ILE A 107 -6.44 19.83 -13.81
CA ILE A 107 -6.44 18.85 -12.72
C ILE A 107 -5.35 19.21 -11.71
N GLY A 108 -4.19 19.66 -12.20
CA GLY A 108 -3.09 20.12 -11.37
C GLY A 108 -3.47 21.31 -10.48
N THR A 109 -4.28 22.25 -10.96
CA THR A 109 -4.76 23.38 -10.14
C THR A 109 -5.66 22.92 -8.99
N VAL A 110 -6.45 21.85 -9.20
CA VAL A 110 -7.34 21.29 -8.18
C VAL A 110 -6.59 20.41 -7.18
N CYS A 111 -5.62 19.62 -7.66
CA CYS A 111 -4.97 18.55 -6.89
C CYS A 111 -3.56 18.87 -6.38
N SER A 112 -3.12 20.13 -6.47
CA SER A 112 -1.82 20.57 -5.98
C SER A 112 -1.80 21.02 -4.51
N ARG A 113 -2.96 21.13 -3.84
CA ARG A 113 -3.07 21.53 -2.43
C ARG A 113 -2.37 20.56 -1.47
N ALA A 114 -1.96 21.09 -0.32
CA ALA A 114 -1.35 20.30 0.74
C ALA A 114 -2.35 19.25 1.27
N PRO A 115 -1.91 18.01 1.56
CA PRO A 115 -2.77 17.01 2.19
C PRO A 115 -3.26 17.54 3.54
N GLY A 116 -4.58 17.59 3.73
CA GLY A 116 -5.21 18.09 4.97
C GLY A 116 -5.82 19.49 4.88
N ASP A 117 -5.66 20.21 3.75
CA ASP A 117 -6.39 21.46 3.53
C ASP A 117 -7.90 21.18 3.33
N PRO A 118 -8.80 21.84 4.09
CA PRO A 118 -10.24 21.65 3.93
C PRO A 118 -10.72 22.13 2.56
N GLN A 119 -11.68 21.39 1.98
CA GLN A 119 -12.39 21.82 0.77
C GLN A 119 -13.28 23.01 1.15
N ARG A 120 -13.10 24.15 0.48
CA ARG A 120 -13.87 25.37 0.72
C ARG A 120 -15.23 25.33 0.04
#